data_AF-A0A9N9LRK4-F1
#
_entry.id   AF-A0A9N9LRK4-F1
#
_cell.length_a   1.000
_cell.length_b   1.000
_cell.length_c   1.000
_cell.angle_alpha   90.00
_cell.angle_beta   90.00
_cell.angle_gamma   90.00
#
_symmetry.space_group_name_H-M   'P 1'
#
loop_
_entity.id
_entity.type
_entity.pdbx_description
1 polymer ?
#
loop_
_entity_poly.entity_id
_entity_poly.type
_entity_poly.pdbx_seq_one_letter_code
_entity_poly.pdbx_strand_id
1 'polypeptide(L)'
;MSSESKTTLLMPYSPKSHPEVKIPKLIYGLVYDAIKSGFRGIDTAAQPRHYQEDLVCQGIKKAINEGIVTRKELHIKHPPPSPSGQDLDNMPYDASAPLATQITDSINSSLKNFTFSSGEEPYIDTLILHSPLKTLELNYEAFNLLASYVPTKIRSLGISNTDLKTLTAMHEKASIPPCIVQNRFYPATGYDVPLRDFCL
;
A
#
# COMPACT_ATOMS: atom_id res chain seq x y z
N MET A 1 -11.45 -30.46 -18.18
CA MET A 1 -10.28 -29.97 -18.96
C MET A 1 -9.36 -29.23 -18.01
N SER A 2 -8.17 -29.81 -17.83
CA SER A 2 -6.90 -29.32 -17.29
C SER A 2 -6.89 -28.34 -16.09
N SER A 3 -6.46 -28.88 -14.95
CA SER A 3 -6.00 -28.18 -13.75
C SER A 3 -4.55 -27.65 -13.86
N GLU A 4 -3.98 -27.51 -15.07
CA GLU A 4 -2.56 -27.14 -15.26
C GLU A 4 -2.29 -25.63 -15.18
N SER A 5 -3.32 -24.78 -15.21
CA SER A 5 -3.15 -23.32 -15.34
C SER A 5 -2.56 -22.62 -14.10
N LYS A 6 -2.77 -23.15 -12.88
CA LYS A 6 -2.24 -22.53 -11.65
C LYS A 6 -0.75 -22.81 -11.42
N THR A 7 -0.21 -23.91 -11.94
CA THR A 7 1.16 -24.35 -11.67
C THR A 7 2.20 -23.54 -12.45
N THR A 8 1.84 -23.01 -13.62
CA THR A 8 2.76 -22.28 -14.52
C THR A 8 3.16 -20.89 -14.01
N LEU A 9 2.50 -20.38 -12.97
CA LEU A 9 2.84 -19.13 -12.30
C LEU A 9 3.83 -19.31 -11.15
N LEU A 10 4.07 -20.56 -10.71
CA LEU A 10 4.96 -20.87 -9.59
C LEU A 10 6.38 -21.26 -10.02
N MET A 11 6.61 -21.49 -11.32
CA MET A 11 7.93 -21.86 -11.85
C MET A 11 8.65 -20.65 -12.48
N PRO A 12 9.98 -20.51 -12.28
CA PRO A 12 10.78 -19.49 -12.95
C PRO A 12 10.61 -19.56 -14.47
N TYR A 13 10.39 -18.43 -15.11
CA TYR A 13 10.34 -18.37 -16.56
C TYR A 13 11.78 -18.38 -17.11
N SER A 14 12.06 -19.25 -18.06
CA SER A 14 13.34 -19.26 -18.77
C SER A 14 13.09 -18.75 -20.20
N PRO A 15 13.65 -17.58 -20.58
CA PRO A 15 13.53 -17.07 -21.94
C PRO A 15 14.12 -18.05 -22.95
N LYS A 16 13.44 -18.23 -24.08
CA LYS A 16 13.92 -19.15 -25.13
C LYS A 16 15.28 -18.76 -25.72
N SER A 17 15.62 -17.47 -25.70
CA SER A 17 16.90 -16.95 -26.18
C SER A 17 18.06 -17.09 -25.18
N HIS A 18 17.74 -17.22 -23.89
CA HIS A 18 18.69 -17.27 -22.78
C HIS A 18 18.18 -18.26 -21.71
N PRO A 19 18.20 -19.57 -21.99
CA PRO A 19 17.63 -20.59 -21.11
C PRO A 19 18.34 -20.70 -19.74
N GLU A 20 19.56 -20.19 -19.63
CA GLU A 20 20.32 -20.03 -18.40
C GLU A 20 19.74 -18.96 -17.46
N VAL A 21 19.03 -17.97 -18.03
CA VAL A 21 18.41 -16.89 -17.27
C VAL A 21 17.10 -17.41 -16.68
N LYS A 22 17.12 -17.67 -15.38
CA LYS A 22 15.89 -17.92 -14.62
C LYS A 22 15.29 -16.58 -14.22
N ILE A 23 14.33 -16.09 -15.00
CA ILE A 23 13.55 -14.90 -14.64
C ILE A 23 12.60 -15.33 -13.52
N PRO A 24 12.80 -14.81 -12.30
CA PRO A 24 11.84 -15.05 -11.24
C PRO A 24 10.54 -14.33 -11.64
N LYS A 25 9.44 -15.07 -11.79
CA LYS A 25 8.12 -14.44 -11.85
C LYS A 25 7.80 -13.95 -10.44
N LEU A 26 8.27 -12.77 -10.04
CA LEU A 26 8.23 -12.38 -8.63
C LEU A 26 7.68 -11.00 -8.36
N ILE A 27 6.68 -11.00 -7.48
CA ILE A 27 6.57 -10.04 -6.38
C ILE A 27 6.92 -10.74 -5.04
N TYR A 28 6.53 -12.02 -4.84
CA TYR A 28 6.76 -12.77 -3.59
C TYR A 28 8.22 -12.92 -3.15
N GLY A 29 9.07 -13.52 -3.98
CA GLY A 29 10.47 -13.76 -3.64
C GLY A 29 11.29 -12.47 -3.63
N LEU A 30 10.89 -11.42 -4.37
CA LEU A 30 11.55 -10.11 -4.28
C LEU A 30 11.39 -9.50 -2.89
N VAL A 31 10.20 -9.61 -2.29
CA VAL A 31 9.97 -9.09 -0.93
C VAL A 31 10.78 -9.87 0.11
N TYR A 32 10.77 -11.20 0.04
CA TYR A 32 11.57 -12.04 0.94
C TYR A 32 13.07 -11.76 0.79
N ASP A 33 13.58 -11.74 -0.45
CA ASP A 33 15.00 -11.49 -0.72
C ASP A 33 15.42 -10.07 -0.31
N ALA A 34 14.54 -9.07 -0.49
CA ALA A 34 14.78 -7.71 -0.01
C ALA A 34 14.88 -7.67 1.53
N ILE A 35 13.96 -8.31 2.24
CA ILE A 35 14.01 -8.39 3.71
C ILE A 35 15.30 -9.07 4.17
N LYS A 36 15.67 -10.18 3.53
CA LYS A 36 16.91 -10.91 3.82
C LYS A 36 18.16 -10.07 3.52
N SER A 37 18.08 -9.17 2.54
CA SER A 37 19.14 -8.21 2.19
C SER A 37 19.19 -6.99 3.10
N GLY A 38 18.27 -6.87 4.08
CA GLY A 38 18.27 -5.81 5.09
C GLY A 38 17.20 -4.74 4.91
N PHE A 39 16.36 -4.82 3.86
CA PHE A 39 15.25 -3.88 3.71
C PHE A 39 14.20 -4.08 4.82
N ARG A 40 13.65 -2.97 5.31
CA ARG A 40 12.60 -2.97 6.35
C ARG A 40 11.37 -2.16 5.97
N GLY A 41 11.48 -1.27 4.98
CA GLY A 41 10.35 -0.55 4.41
C GLY A 41 9.76 -1.29 3.21
N ILE A 42 8.45 -1.49 3.20
CA ILE A 42 7.71 -2.16 2.12
C ILE A 42 6.53 -1.28 1.74
N ASP A 43 6.51 -0.80 0.49
CA ASP A 43 5.39 -0.03 -0.08
C ASP A 43 4.54 -0.98 -0.95
N THR A 44 3.29 -1.18 -0.57
CA THR A 44 2.33 -2.06 -1.25
C THR A 44 0.96 -1.39 -1.32
N ALA A 45 -0.01 -1.98 -2.02
CA ALA A 45 -1.38 -1.48 -2.05
C ALA A 45 -2.41 -2.58 -2.31
N ALA A 46 -3.63 -2.39 -1.83
CA ALA A 46 -4.83 -3.09 -2.30
C ALA A 46 -5.26 -2.54 -3.69
N GLN A 47 -4.33 -2.53 -4.65
CA GLN A 47 -4.55 -2.10 -6.02
C GLN A 47 -4.07 -3.19 -7.00
N PRO A 48 -4.91 -4.20 -7.29
CA PRO A 48 -4.52 -5.40 -8.04
C PRO A 48 -3.92 -5.15 -9.43
N ARG A 49 -4.18 -3.97 -10.00
CA ARG A 49 -3.56 -3.52 -11.25
C ARG A 49 -2.03 -3.43 -11.19
N HIS A 50 -1.47 -3.03 -10.06
CA HIS A 50 -0.03 -2.80 -9.90
C HIS A 50 0.59 -3.56 -8.73
N TYR A 51 -0.23 -4.05 -7.81
CA TYR A 51 0.22 -4.69 -6.58
C TYR A 51 -0.45 -6.05 -6.40
N GLN A 52 0.34 -7.05 -6.03
CA GLN A 52 -0.15 -8.33 -5.55
C GLN A 52 0.14 -8.39 -4.05
N GLU A 53 -0.69 -7.70 -3.26
CA GLU A 53 -0.49 -7.54 -1.81
C GLU A 53 -0.45 -8.88 -1.08
N ASP A 54 -1.22 -9.86 -1.55
CA ASP A 54 -1.20 -11.23 -1.03
C ASP A 54 0.18 -11.87 -1.19
N LEU A 55 0.85 -11.68 -2.32
CA LEU A 55 2.21 -12.17 -2.55
C LEU A 55 3.25 -11.40 -1.71
N VAL A 56 3.06 -10.09 -1.50
CA VAL A 56 3.90 -9.32 -0.57
C VAL A 56 3.80 -9.91 0.84
N CYS A 57 2.57 -10.16 1.30
CA CYS A 57 2.31 -10.72 2.63
C CYS A 57 2.88 -12.12 2.78
N GLN A 58 2.82 -12.96 1.75
CA GLN A 58 3.48 -14.26 1.78
C GLN A 58 4.99 -14.10 2.00
N GLY A 59 5.65 -13.16 1.29
CA GLY A 59 7.10 -12.94 1.40
C GLY A 59 7.51 -12.52 2.80
N ILE A 60 6.72 -11.63 3.41
CA ILE A 60 6.86 -11.21 4.80
C ILE A 60 6.65 -12.39 5.76
N LYS A 61 5.57 -13.18 5.58
CA LYS A 61 5.27 -14.36 6.41
C LYS A 61 6.43 -15.34 6.42
N LYS A 62 7.04 -15.61 5.26
CA LYS A 62 8.21 -16.48 5.17
C LYS A 62 9.39 -15.92 5.97
N ALA A 63 9.71 -14.63 5.81
CA ALA A 63 10.82 -14.01 6.54
C ALA A 63 10.61 -14.02 8.06
N ILE A 64 9.37 -13.81 8.52
CA ILE A 64 9.00 -13.90 9.94
C ILE A 64 9.11 -15.33 10.45
N ASN A 65 8.56 -16.31 9.73
CA ASN A 65 8.58 -17.71 10.14
C ASN A 65 10.00 -18.30 10.20
N GLU A 66 10.93 -17.79 9.39
CA GLU A 66 12.35 -18.17 9.42
C GLU A 66 13.16 -17.37 10.44
N GLY A 67 12.54 -16.46 11.20
CA GLY A 67 13.21 -15.67 12.23
C GLY A 67 14.17 -14.61 11.70
N ILE A 68 14.05 -14.22 10.43
CA ILE A 68 14.90 -13.19 9.80
C ILE A 68 14.53 -11.79 10.34
N VAL A 69 13.24 -11.57 10.57
CA VAL A 69 12.66 -10.33 11.13
C VAL A 69 11.43 -10.66 11.94
N THR A 70 11.04 -9.75 12.84
CA THR A 70 9.73 -9.69 13.47
C THR A 70 8.82 -8.71 12.74
N ARG A 71 7.50 -8.82 12.95
CA ARG A 71 6.55 -7.84 12.37
C ARG A 71 6.86 -6.39 12.78
N LYS A 72 7.34 -6.18 14.01
CA LYS A 72 7.68 -4.85 14.54
C LYS A 72 8.89 -4.19 13.87
N GLU A 73 9.77 -4.98 13.26
CA GLU A 73 10.94 -4.48 12.54
C GLU A 73 10.61 -4.04 11.11
N LEU A 74 9.41 -4.35 10.62
CA LEU A 74 8.96 -3.95 9.29
C LEU A 74 8.08 -2.70 9.36
N HIS A 75 8.25 -1.83 8.38
CA HIS A 75 7.38 -0.69 8.11
C HIS A 75 6.60 -0.96 6.82
N ILE A 76 5.30 -1.25 6.97
CA ILE A 76 4.41 -1.54 5.85
C ILE A 76 3.58 -0.30 5.53
N LYS A 77 3.69 0.17 4.30
CA LYS A 77 2.92 1.29 3.76
C LYS A 77 1.85 0.80 2.79
N HIS A 78 0.65 1.37 2.90
CA HIS A 78 -0.53 1.00 2.13
C HIS A 78 -1.35 2.24 1.70
N PRO A 79 -1.67 2.47 0.43
CA PRO A 79 -2.66 3.47 0.06
C PRO A 79 -4.09 2.91 0.02
N PRO A 80 -5.09 3.60 0.60
CA PRO A 80 -6.48 3.22 0.42
C PRO A 80 -6.87 3.46 -1.04
N PRO A 81 -8.00 2.91 -1.47
CA PRO A 81 -8.32 2.89 -2.88
C PRO A 81 -8.63 4.28 -3.43
N SER A 82 -8.20 4.52 -4.66
CA SER A 82 -8.81 5.53 -5.52
C SER A 82 -9.32 4.82 -6.77
N PRO A 83 -10.63 4.91 -7.11
CA PRO A 83 -11.19 4.21 -8.27
C PRO A 83 -10.48 4.54 -9.59
N SER A 84 -9.91 5.74 -9.72
CA SER A 84 -9.28 6.23 -10.95
C SER A 84 -7.99 5.49 -11.36
N GLY A 85 -7.42 4.65 -10.49
CA GLY A 85 -6.24 3.84 -10.78
C GLY A 85 -6.47 2.32 -10.75
N GLN A 86 -7.67 1.86 -10.37
CA GLN A 86 -7.92 0.45 -10.07
C GLN A 86 -8.11 -0.41 -11.33
N ASP A 87 -7.97 -1.72 -11.14
CA ASP A 87 -8.52 -2.72 -12.05
C ASP A 87 -10.01 -2.90 -11.71
N LEU A 88 -10.90 -2.39 -12.56
CA LEU A 88 -12.33 -2.34 -12.28
C LEU A 88 -12.97 -3.74 -12.17
N ASP A 89 -12.37 -4.76 -12.78
CA ASP A 89 -12.87 -6.14 -12.77
C ASP A 89 -12.36 -6.93 -11.55
N ASN A 90 -11.44 -6.36 -10.76
CA ASN A 90 -10.78 -7.02 -9.64
C ASN A 90 -10.52 -6.04 -8.49
N MET A 91 -11.52 -5.24 -8.12
CA MET A 91 -11.41 -4.34 -6.97
C MET A 91 -11.63 -5.09 -5.64
N PRO A 92 -10.91 -4.73 -4.56
CA PRO A 92 -11.10 -5.34 -3.25
C PRO A 92 -12.37 -4.85 -2.50
N TYR A 93 -13.19 -4.01 -3.13
CA TYR A 93 -14.41 -3.41 -2.59
C TYR A 93 -15.36 -3.04 -3.75
N ASP A 94 -16.62 -2.76 -3.43
CA ASP A 94 -17.63 -2.29 -4.39
C ASP A 94 -17.50 -0.78 -4.64
N ALA A 95 -17.12 -0.38 -5.86
CA ALA A 95 -16.97 1.03 -6.22
C ALA A 95 -18.29 1.84 -6.24
N SER A 96 -19.44 1.16 -6.23
CA SER A 96 -20.76 1.80 -6.13
C SER A 96 -21.20 2.03 -4.69
N ALA A 97 -20.52 1.41 -3.71
CA ALA A 97 -20.82 1.57 -2.30
C ALA A 97 -20.48 3.00 -1.81
N PRO A 98 -21.06 3.46 -0.69
CA PRO A 98 -20.66 4.71 -0.06
C PRO A 98 -19.15 4.75 0.25
N LEU A 99 -18.53 5.93 0.18
CA LEU A 99 -17.09 6.12 0.40
C LEU A 99 -16.61 5.46 1.69
N ALA A 100 -17.36 5.62 2.78
CA ALA A 100 -17.03 5.01 4.06
C ALA A 100 -16.96 3.47 4.01
N THR A 101 -17.88 2.83 3.26
CA THR A 101 -17.89 1.39 3.04
C THR A 101 -16.68 0.96 2.21
N GLN A 102 -16.37 1.68 1.13
CA GLN A 102 -15.20 1.39 0.29
C GLN A 102 -13.89 1.41 1.09
N ILE A 103 -13.71 2.44 1.93
CA ILE A 103 -12.54 2.59 2.81
C ILE A 103 -12.47 1.43 3.81
N THR A 104 -13.59 1.15 4.49
CA THR A 104 -13.68 0.10 5.51
C THR A 104 -13.34 -1.28 4.95
N ASP A 105 -13.95 -1.63 3.81
CA ASP A 105 -13.74 -2.93 3.18
C ASP A 105 -12.30 -3.10 2.69
N SER A 106 -11.73 -2.04 2.11
CA SER A 106 -10.32 -2.06 1.69
C SER A 106 -9.37 -2.26 2.86
N ILE A 107 -9.57 -1.55 3.98
CA ILE A 107 -8.72 -1.70 5.17
C ILE A 107 -8.84 -3.12 5.73
N ASN A 108 -10.06 -3.64 5.84
CA ASN A 108 -10.30 -4.98 6.37
C ASN A 108 -9.66 -6.06 5.49
N SER A 109 -9.72 -5.91 4.17
CA SER A 109 -9.07 -6.80 3.22
C SER A 109 -7.55 -6.84 3.42
N SER A 110 -6.91 -5.67 3.52
CA SER A 110 -5.47 -5.56 3.77
C SER A 110 -5.06 -6.10 5.14
N LEU A 111 -5.79 -5.74 6.20
CA LEU A 111 -5.51 -6.24 7.56
C LEU A 111 -5.58 -7.77 7.63
N LYS A 112 -6.50 -8.39 6.89
CA LYS A 112 -6.57 -9.86 6.77
C LYS A 112 -5.31 -10.45 6.13
N ASN A 113 -4.76 -9.77 5.12
CA ASN A 113 -3.50 -10.19 4.50
C ASN A 113 -2.31 -10.05 5.47
N PHE A 114 -2.28 -8.98 6.25
CA PHE A 114 -1.26 -8.64 7.26
C PHE A 114 -1.44 -9.33 8.63
N THR A 115 -2.21 -10.41 8.71
CA THR A 115 -2.23 -11.28 9.89
C THR A 115 -1.02 -12.23 9.87
N PHE A 116 -0.17 -12.14 10.88
CA PHE A 116 1.06 -12.94 11.02
C PHE A 116 0.99 -13.90 12.22
N SER A 117 1.88 -14.89 12.24
CA SER A 117 1.94 -15.97 13.24
C SER A 117 2.34 -15.52 14.65
N SER A 118 2.71 -14.25 14.85
CA SER A 118 3.17 -13.71 16.14
C SER A 118 2.08 -13.56 17.20
N GLY A 119 0.80 -13.79 16.86
CA GLY A 119 -0.34 -13.64 17.78
C GLY A 119 -0.71 -12.18 18.08
N GLU A 120 -0.04 -11.21 17.44
CA GLU A 120 -0.36 -9.80 17.54
C GLU A 120 -1.53 -9.44 16.60
N GLU A 121 -2.37 -8.49 17.03
CA GLU A 121 -3.42 -7.93 16.18
C GLU A 121 -2.79 -7.30 14.91
N PRO A 122 -3.38 -7.54 13.71
CA PRO A 122 -2.85 -6.98 12.48
C PRO A 122 -2.97 -5.46 12.48
N TYR A 123 -1.95 -4.80 11.92
CA TYR A 123 -1.88 -3.35 11.76
C TYR A 123 -1.06 -2.97 10.52
N ILE A 124 -1.28 -1.74 10.05
CA ILE A 124 -0.54 -1.07 8.98
C ILE A 124 0.29 0.06 9.62
N ASP A 125 1.57 0.20 9.24
CA ASP A 125 2.41 1.26 9.82
C ASP A 125 2.03 2.62 9.25
N THR A 126 1.94 2.74 7.93
CA THR A 126 1.51 3.98 7.28
C THR A 126 0.40 3.71 6.29
N LEU A 127 -0.73 4.40 6.42
CA LEU A 127 -1.75 4.44 5.38
C LEU A 127 -1.74 5.79 4.66
N ILE A 128 -1.64 5.80 3.32
CA ILE A 128 -1.48 7.02 2.52
C ILE A 128 -2.62 7.19 1.54
N LEU A 129 -3.51 8.16 1.75
CA LEU A 129 -4.54 8.49 0.76
C LEU A 129 -3.87 8.74 -0.60
N HIS A 130 -4.16 7.88 -1.59
CA HIS A 130 -3.36 7.79 -2.82
C HIS A 130 -3.32 9.09 -3.61
N SER A 131 -4.46 9.78 -3.66
CA SER A 131 -4.63 11.10 -4.28
C SER A 131 -5.78 11.81 -3.56
N PRO A 132 -5.83 13.16 -3.58
CA PRO A 132 -7.03 13.89 -3.24
C PRO A 132 -8.24 13.36 -4.03
N LEU A 133 -9.34 13.15 -3.31
CA LEU A 133 -10.66 12.91 -3.86
C LEU A 133 -11.21 14.17 -4.54
N LYS A 134 -12.36 14.02 -5.19
CA LYS A 134 -12.96 15.04 -6.06
C LYS A 134 -13.17 16.40 -5.36
N THR A 135 -13.43 16.41 -4.06
CA THR A 135 -13.64 17.63 -3.28
C THR A 135 -12.91 17.56 -1.94
N LEU A 136 -12.67 18.73 -1.32
CA LEU A 136 -12.07 18.82 0.00
C LEU A 136 -12.94 18.15 1.07
N GLU A 137 -14.26 18.25 0.95
CA GLU A 137 -15.21 17.63 1.88
C GLU A 137 -15.06 16.10 1.87
N LEU A 138 -14.93 15.51 0.68
CA LEU A 138 -14.65 14.06 0.56
C LEU A 138 -13.28 13.71 1.13
N ASN A 139 -12.27 14.56 0.96
CA ASN A 139 -10.96 14.35 1.58
C ASN A 139 -11.07 14.33 3.11
N TYR A 140 -11.81 15.28 3.71
CA TYR A 140 -12.03 15.32 5.16
C TYR A 140 -12.82 14.11 5.64
N GLU A 141 -13.88 13.70 4.93
CA GLU A 141 -14.66 12.51 5.26
C GLU A 141 -13.78 11.25 5.28
N ALA A 142 -12.99 11.05 4.21
CA ALA A 142 -12.06 9.93 4.12
C ALA A 142 -11.01 9.97 5.24
N PHE A 143 -10.35 11.12 5.45
CA PHE A 143 -9.31 11.24 6.47
C PHE A 143 -9.85 11.07 7.90
N ASN A 144 -11.05 11.59 8.19
CA ASN A 144 -11.67 11.43 9.51
C ASN A 144 -12.05 9.97 9.78
N LEU A 145 -12.54 9.25 8.77
CA LEU A 145 -12.77 7.82 8.90
C LEU A 145 -11.44 7.07 9.12
N LEU A 146 -10.41 7.36 8.33
CA LEU A 146 -9.09 6.75 8.48
C LEU A 146 -8.48 7.04 9.86
N ALA A 147 -8.66 8.26 10.38
CA ALA A 147 -8.21 8.66 11.70
C ALA A 147 -8.84 7.81 12.82
N SER A 148 -10.06 7.30 12.64
CA SER A 148 -10.70 6.42 13.62
C SER A 148 -9.99 5.07 13.82
N TYR A 149 -9.14 4.65 12.87
CA TYR A 149 -8.32 3.43 12.97
C TYR A 149 -6.95 3.69 13.61
N VAL A 150 -6.61 4.95 13.90
CA VAL A 150 -5.33 5.36 14.50
C VAL A 150 -5.45 5.38 16.03
N PRO A 151 -4.46 4.87 16.79
CA PRO A 151 -3.17 4.30 16.36
C PRO A 151 -3.14 2.76 16.26
N THR A 152 -4.29 2.09 16.38
CA THR A 152 -4.34 0.65 16.65
C THR A 152 -4.20 -0.20 15.38
N LYS A 153 -5.06 0.03 14.38
CA LYS A 153 -5.04 -0.69 13.10
C LYS A 153 -4.19 0.03 12.06
N ILE A 154 -4.01 1.34 12.21
CA ILE A 154 -3.12 2.18 11.40
C ILE A 154 -2.27 3.00 12.36
N ARG A 155 -0.95 3.06 12.19
CA ARG A 155 -0.09 3.86 13.09
C ARG A 155 0.09 5.29 12.63
N SER A 156 0.13 5.52 11.32
CA SER A 156 0.39 6.83 10.74
C SER A 156 -0.43 7.05 9.47
N LEU A 157 -0.84 8.30 9.24
CA LEU A 157 -1.61 8.70 8.06
C LEU A 157 -0.85 9.69 7.20
N GLY A 158 -0.94 9.51 5.89
CA GLY A 158 -0.35 10.41 4.92
C GLY A 158 -1.22 10.61 3.70
N ILE A 159 -0.74 11.42 2.77
CA ILE A 159 -1.38 11.71 1.51
C ILE A 159 -0.35 11.69 0.37
N SER A 160 -0.77 11.31 -0.82
CA SER A 160 0.04 11.24 -2.02
C SER A 160 -0.60 12.07 -3.12
N ASN A 161 0.20 12.43 -4.14
CA ASN A 161 -0.26 13.17 -5.32
C ASN A 161 -1.07 14.43 -4.98
N THR A 162 -0.66 15.19 -3.97
CA THR A 162 -1.39 16.39 -3.50
C THR A 162 -0.64 17.67 -3.82
N ASP A 163 -1.36 18.77 -4.04
CA ASP A 163 -0.77 20.10 -4.18
C ASP A 163 -0.68 20.82 -2.82
N LEU A 164 0.10 21.90 -2.76
CA LEU A 164 0.29 22.67 -1.52
C LEU A 164 -1.05 23.19 -0.98
N LYS A 165 -1.95 23.66 -1.84
CA LYS A 165 -3.24 24.23 -1.43
C LYS A 165 -4.09 23.19 -0.71
N THR A 166 -4.18 21.98 -1.26
CA THR A 166 -4.93 20.87 -0.70
C THR A 166 -4.26 20.37 0.58
N LEU A 167 -2.94 20.23 0.58
CA LEU A 167 -2.18 19.80 1.76
C LEU A 167 -2.38 20.77 2.94
N THR A 168 -2.27 22.08 2.71
CA THR A 168 -2.50 23.09 3.76
C THR A 168 -3.93 23.01 4.30
N ALA A 169 -4.94 22.91 3.44
CA ALA A 169 -6.33 22.78 3.86
C ALA A 169 -6.58 21.50 4.70
N MET A 170 -5.96 20.38 4.29
CA MET A 170 -6.00 19.12 5.04
C MET A 170 -5.30 19.22 6.39
N HIS A 171 -4.13 19.86 6.43
CA HIS A 171 -3.36 20.05 7.66
C HIS A 171 -4.13 20.89 8.69
N GLU A 172 -4.88 21.90 8.25
CA GLU A 172 -5.66 22.78 9.13
C GLU A 172 -6.95 22.14 9.65
N LYS A 173 -7.61 21.27 8.87
CA LYS A 173 -8.99 20.82 9.15
C LYS A 173 -9.16 19.34 9.44
N ALA A 174 -8.22 18.48 9.06
CA ALA A 174 -8.34 17.05 9.34
C ALA A 174 -8.20 16.80 10.85
N SER A 175 -8.99 15.86 11.38
CA SER A 175 -8.91 15.47 12.80
C SER A 175 -7.52 14.97 13.21
N ILE A 176 -6.85 14.25 12.31
CA ILE A 176 -5.42 13.92 12.39
C ILE A 176 -4.79 14.43 11.09
N PRO A 177 -3.86 15.40 11.15
CA PRO A 177 -3.22 15.93 9.95
C PRO A 177 -2.35 14.87 9.27
N PRO A 178 -2.19 14.91 7.94
CA PRO A 178 -1.23 14.06 7.24
C PRO A 178 0.18 14.30 7.80
N CYS A 179 0.86 13.24 8.22
CA CYS A 179 2.24 13.30 8.72
C CYS A 179 3.27 12.89 7.66
N ILE A 180 2.81 12.37 6.51
CA ILE A 180 3.66 11.95 5.40
C ILE A 180 3.05 12.44 4.09
N VAL A 181 3.89 13.01 3.22
CA VAL A 181 3.54 13.34 1.84
C VAL A 181 4.40 12.52 0.87
N GLN A 182 3.75 11.74 0.00
CA GLN A 182 4.43 11.00 -1.07
C GLN A 182 4.05 11.58 -2.43
N ASN A 183 4.80 12.57 -2.89
CA ASN A 183 4.65 13.12 -4.23
C ASN A 183 5.72 12.59 -5.18
N ARG A 184 5.43 12.68 -6.47
CA ARG A 184 6.45 12.60 -7.51
C ARG A 184 7.02 14.00 -7.69
N PHE A 185 8.33 14.15 -7.49
CA PHE A 185 9.02 15.42 -7.69
C PHE A 185 9.75 15.41 -9.03
N TYR A 186 9.43 16.36 -9.92
CA TYR A 186 10.00 16.42 -11.26
C TYR A 186 10.17 17.87 -11.75
N PRO A 187 11.02 18.13 -12.78
CA PRO A 187 11.40 19.48 -13.17
C PRO A 187 10.22 20.41 -13.49
N ALA A 188 9.15 19.88 -14.12
CA ALA A 188 8.01 20.69 -14.54
C ALA A 188 7.24 21.33 -13.38
N THR A 189 7.34 20.78 -12.16
CA THR A 189 6.73 21.38 -10.95
C THR A 189 7.74 22.14 -10.09
N GLY A 190 8.97 22.31 -10.58
CA GLY A 190 10.07 22.83 -9.77
C GLY A 190 10.37 21.93 -8.57
N TYR A 191 10.16 20.62 -8.70
CA TYR A 191 10.34 19.64 -7.63
C TYR A 191 9.51 19.93 -6.36
N ASP A 192 8.38 20.61 -6.52
CA ASP A 192 7.44 21.01 -5.47
C ASP A 192 8.13 21.68 -4.26
N VAL A 193 9.16 22.52 -4.48
CA VAL A 193 9.91 23.18 -3.39
C VAL A 193 9.01 23.84 -2.35
N PRO A 194 8.00 24.67 -2.69
CA PRO A 194 7.13 25.28 -1.69
C PRO A 194 6.33 24.28 -0.85
N LEU A 195 5.92 23.15 -1.44
CA LEU A 195 5.23 22.08 -0.70
C LEU A 195 6.16 21.39 0.26
N ARG A 196 7.41 21.13 -0.16
CA ARG A 196 8.42 20.50 0.68
C ARG A 196 8.81 21.41 1.84
N ASP A 197 8.96 22.71 1.59
CA ASP A 197 9.22 23.70 2.64
C ASP A 197 8.09 23.75 3.68
N PHE A 198 6.84 23.57 3.26
CA PHE A 198 5.70 23.45 4.17
C PHE A 198 5.71 22.16 5.03
N CYS A 199 6.39 21.10 4.58
CA CYS A 199 6.46 19.82 5.29
C CYS A 199 7.61 19.74 6.31
N LEU A 200 8.53 20.71 6.33
CA LEU A 200 9.70 20.78 7.21
C LEU A 200 9.38 21.55 8.50
#